data_AF-T1KI59-F1
#
_entry.id   AF-T1KI59-F1
#
_cell.length_a   1.000
_cell.length_b   1.000
_cell.length_c   1.000
_cell.angle_alpha   90.00
_cell.angle_beta   90.00
_cell.angle_gamma   90.00
#
_symmetry.space_group_name_H-M   'P 1'
#
loop_
_entity.id
_entity.type
_entity.pdbx_description
1 polymer ?
#
loop_
_entity_poly.entity_id
_entity_poly.type
_entity_poly.pdbx_seq_one_letter_code
_entity_poly.pdbx_strand_id
1 'polypeptide(L)'
;MLIISSDNKPVPEMDKGIEISSIFTVIVDKKNRRMRYFLLAIFLSLVVSIGSFIMYVAYKNFLTCETLAEKNLCILQFLNGFSVINVYFFLLFVCDWKRFVEFKEIWSQTGLQNDPETINNIKSQLRKYRRFICVINGVFTVPATLSIYQSDLSFKPKDAYEFILISCLSLIYSALIGLVTDFPIQLALFICSVFTRVNQRLAYLIEHPDSTEDNMRSIRLLHSIGSQLTLKADQFIRYFLATSFSLYVLFILINLYRIIYLSYTLTDYFISMSILIAVMSMTAFITYNAVKINYLASKGFHHTYQLSFTKNSSNHIAEASLLMYRMGRNDIGLTFANLFTITASFVTSLATLCITFILAFPTIQSQSNK
;
A
#
# COMPACT_ATOMS: atom_id res chain seq x y z
N MET A 1 51.63 9.56 43.82
CA MET A 1 51.31 8.32 43.08
C MET A 1 49.80 8.35 42.80
N LEU A 2 49.41 8.94 41.68
CA LEU A 2 48.02 9.15 41.27
C LEU A 2 47.67 8.08 40.23
N ILE A 3 46.77 7.17 40.60
CA ILE A 3 46.21 6.16 39.69
C ILE A 3 45.05 6.84 38.95
N ILE A 4 45.30 7.25 37.71
CA ILE A 4 44.25 7.63 36.76
C ILE A 4 43.87 6.35 36.01
N SER A 5 42.80 5.69 36.48
CA SER A 5 42.11 4.66 35.70
C SER A 5 41.04 5.36 34.86
N SER A 6 41.36 5.60 33.60
CA SER A 6 40.45 6.11 32.57
C SER A 6 39.95 4.94 31.74
N ASP A 7 38.98 4.19 32.27
CA ASP A 7 38.19 3.25 31.49
C ASP A 7 37.22 4.03 30.58
N ASN A 8 37.74 4.49 29.44
CA ASN A 8 36.93 4.93 28.31
C ASN A 8 36.31 3.67 27.66
N LYS A 9 35.23 3.17 28.24
CA LYS A 9 34.34 2.26 27.51
C LYS A 9 33.71 3.06 26.36
N PRO A 10 33.81 2.60 25.11
CA PRO A 10 33.09 3.22 24.01
C PRO A 10 31.60 3.16 24.34
N VAL A 11 30.96 4.33 24.40
CA VAL A 11 29.50 4.44 24.44
C VAL A 11 29.00 3.69 23.21
N PRO A 12 28.18 2.62 23.36
CA PRO A 12 27.66 1.90 22.21
C PRO A 12 26.92 2.90 21.32
N GLU A 13 27.29 2.97 20.04
CA GLU A 13 26.55 3.76 19.06
C GLU A 13 25.06 3.43 19.23
N MET A 14 24.27 4.42 19.67
CA MET A 14 22.82 4.27 19.72
C MET A 14 22.36 3.83 18.34
N ASP A 15 21.89 2.59 18.25
CA ASP A 15 21.38 1.97 17.02
C ASP A 15 20.40 2.96 16.39
N LYS A 16 20.72 3.45 15.19
CA LYS A 16 19.91 4.46 14.51
C LYS A 16 18.49 3.93 14.41
N GLY A 17 17.55 4.63 15.03
CA GLY A 17 16.14 4.25 15.04
C GLY A 17 15.64 3.92 13.63
N ILE A 18 14.68 3.00 13.51
CA ILE A 18 14.15 2.63 12.19
C ILE A 18 13.56 3.87 11.52
N GLU A 19 14.25 4.35 10.50
CA GLU A 19 13.67 5.28 9.54
C GLU A 19 12.88 4.48 8.51
N ILE A 20 11.72 5.03 8.13
CA ILE A 20 10.97 4.59 6.94
C ILE A 20 11.98 4.59 5.79
N SER A 21 12.31 3.42 5.25
CA SER A 21 13.48 3.23 4.37
C SER A 21 13.15 3.42 2.89
N SER A 22 12.09 4.17 2.60
CA SER A 22 11.63 4.39 1.22
C SER A 22 12.59 5.31 0.47
N ILE A 23 12.76 5.11 -0.84
CA ILE A 23 13.53 6.06 -1.66
C ILE A 23 12.96 7.48 -1.51
N PHE A 24 11.65 7.61 -1.33
CA PHE A 24 11.01 8.90 -1.10
C PHE A 24 11.42 9.56 0.21
N THR A 25 11.66 8.81 1.27
CA THR A 25 12.11 9.39 2.54
C THR A 25 13.57 9.79 2.48
N VAL A 26 14.42 9.03 1.78
CA VAL A 26 15.81 9.43 1.50
C VAL A 26 15.85 10.72 0.68
N ILE A 27 14.94 10.87 -0.29
CA ILE A 27 14.79 12.11 -1.05
C ILE A 27 14.33 13.25 -0.13
N VAL A 28 13.42 13.01 0.80
CA VAL A 28 12.92 14.05 1.72
C VAL A 28 13.92 14.42 2.82
N ASP A 29 14.81 13.53 3.26
CA ASP A 29 15.75 13.80 4.37
C ASP A 29 17.07 14.45 3.94
N LYS A 30 17.49 14.35 2.68
CA LYS A 30 18.83 14.83 2.23
C LYS A 30 19.08 16.33 2.44
N LYS A 31 19.92 16.76 3.39
CA LYS A 31 20.17 18.19 3.71
C LYS A 31 20.37 19.14 2.50
N ASN A 32 20.91 18.66 1.38
CA ASN A 32 21.04 19.43 0.14
C ASN A 32 19.75 19.45 -0.70
N ARG A 33 18.97 20.53 -0.56
CA ARG A 33 17.71 20.78 -1.29
C ARG A 33 17.85 20.68 -2.81
N ARG A 34 18.96 21.11 -3.41
CA ARG A 34 19.18 21.03 -4.87
C ARG A 34 19.29 19.59 -5.35
N MET A 35 20.05 18.76 -4.63
CA MET A 35 20.22 17.34 -4.98
C MET A 35 18.91 16.54 -4.84
N ARG A 36 18.03 16.92 -3.90
CA ARG A 36 16.69 16.31 -3.75
C ARG A 36 15.86 16.50 -5.02
N TYR A 37 15.70 17.75 -5.46
CA TYR A 37 14.89 18.06 -6.64
C TYR A 37 15.49 17.48 -7.91
N PHE A 38 16.82 17.42 -8.01
CA PHE A 38 17.49 16.80 -9.15
C PHE A 38 17.19 15.29 -9.24
N LEU A 39 17.34 14.55 -8.14
CA LEU A 39 17.02 13.11 -8.12
C LEU A 39 15.53 12.84 -8.39
N LEU A 40 14.65 13.67 -7.81
CA LEU A 40 13.21 13.57 -8.04
C LEU A 40 12.85 13.86 -9.50
N ALA A 41 13.50 14.84 -10.13
CA ALA A 41 13.30 15.18 -11.53
C ALA A 41 13.78 14.06 -12.46
N ILE A 42 14.93 13.44 -12.20
CA ILE A 42 15.40 12.27 -12.95
C ILE A 42 14.39 11.13 -12.83
N PHE A 43 13.95 10.85 -11.61
CA PHE A 43 13.03 9.75 -11.36
C PHE A 43 11.67 9.98 -12.04
N LEU A 44 11.13 11.19 -11.94
CA LEU A 44 9.89 11.58 -12.59
C LEU A 44 10.03 11.55 -14.12
N SER A 45 11.15 12.04 -14.65
CA SER A 45 11.43 11.97 -16.09
C SER A 45 11.50 10.53 -16.57
N LEU A 46 12.13 9.62 -15.83
CA LEU A 46 12.20 8.21 -16.17
C LEU A 46 10.80 7.57 -16.17
N VAL A 47 10.01 7.83 -15.14
CA VAL A 47 8.62 7.35 -15.03
C VAL A 47 7.76 7.86 -16.19
N VAL A 48 7.83 9.15 -16.49
CA VAL A 48 7.06 9.77 -17.58
C VAL A 48 7.50 9.21 -18.92
N SER A 49 8.81 9.06 -19.17
CA SER A 49 9.32 8.49 -20.41
C SER A 49 8.86 7.04 -20.62
N ILE A 50 8.96 6.19 -19.59
CA ILE A 50 8.53 4.78 -19.69
C ILE A 50 7.02 4.69 -19.86
N GLY A 51 6.24 5.40 -19.05
CA GLY A 51 4.77 5.39 -19.14
C GLY A 51 4.28 5.91 -20.49
N SER A 52 4.87 7.01 -20.99
CA SER A 52 4.52 7.59 -22.28
C SER A 52 4.91 6.68 -23.44
N PHE A 53 6.05 6.00 -23.36
CA PHE A 53 6.46 5.01 -24.35
C PHE A 53 5.47 3.84 -24.42
N ILE A 54 5.07 3.27 -23.27
CA ILE A 54 4.07 2.20 -23.21
C ILE A 54 2.74 2.66 -23.80
N MET A 55 2.27 3.86 -23.44
CA MET A 55 1.04 4.44 -23.98
C MET A 55 1.12 4.68 -25.49
N TYR A 56 2.26 5.14 -25.99
CA TYR A 56 2.49 5.37 -27.42
C TYR A 56 2.48 4.06 -28.21
N VAL A 57 3.17 3.02 -27.73
CA VAL A 57 3.16 1.69 -28.35
C VAL A 57 1.73 1.13 -28.38
N ALA A 58 1.01 1.23 -27.25
CA ALA A 58 -0.38 0.80 -27.17
C ALA A 58 -1.29 1.55 -28.14
N TYR A 59 -1.12 2.87 -28.27
CA TYR A 59 -1.90 3.69 -29.21
C TYR A 59 -1.60 3.34 -30.66
N LYS A 60 -0.32 3.18 -31.01
CA LYS A 60 0.09 2.77 -32.36
C LYS A 60 -0.52 1.42 -32.73
N ASN A 61 -0.43 0.45 -31.83
CA ASN A 61 -0.98 -0.89 -32.05
C ASN A 61 -2.51 -0.83 -32.15
N PHE A 62 -3.18 -0.04 -31.30
CA PHE A 62 -4.63 0.13 -31.34
C PHE A 62 -5.16 0.56 -32.71
N LEU A 63 -4.43 1.42 -33.44
CA LEU A 63 -4.80 1.87 -34.78
C LEU A 63 -4.66 0.77 -35.85
N THR A 64 -3.78 -0.20 -35.64
CA THR A 64 -3.52 -1.30 -36.58
C THR A 64 -4.32 -2.56 -36.27
N CYS A 65 -4.86 -2.68 -35.04
CA CYS A 65 -5.61 -3.86 -34.61
C CYS A 65 -6.96 -4.01 -35.34
N GLU A 66 -7.21 -5.21 -35.84
CA GLU A 66 -8.48 -5.53 -36.51
C GLU A 66 -9.50 -6.08 -35.51
N THR A 67 -9.05 -6.86 -34.53
CA THR A 67 -9.94 -7.56 -33.59
C THR A 67 -10.23 -6.75 -32.32
N LEU A 68 -11.40 -6.99 -31.73
CA LEU A 68 -11.77 -6.37 -30.45
C LEU A 68 -10.87 -6.84 -29.29
N ALA A 69 -10.38 -8.08 -29.34
CA ALA A 69 -9.47 -8.64 -28.36
C ALA A 69 -8.13 -7.90 -28.31
N GLU A 70 -7.54 -7.63 -29.48
CA GLU A 70 -6.30 -6.86 -29.57
C GLU A 70 -6.49 -5.41 -29.12
N LYS A 71 -7.61 -4.78 -29.49
CA LYS A 71 -7.95 -3.42 -29.02
C LYS A 71 -8.09 -3.37 -27.51
N ASN A 72 -8.72 -4.37 -26.90
CA ASN A 72 -8.84 -4.46 -25.44
C ASN A 72 -7.46 -4.60 -24.77
N LEU A 73 -6.56 -5.41 -25.33
CA LEU A 73 -5.19 -5.54 -24.85
C LEU A 73 -4.43 -4.19 -24.95
N CYS A 74 -4.58 -3.47 -26.06
CA CYS A 74 -3.99 -2.13 -26.20
C CYS A 74 -4.54 -1.14 -25.16
N ILE A 75 -5.85 -1.19 -24.85
CA ILE A 75 -6.45 -0.38 -23.78
C ILE A 75 -5.83 -0.73 -22.42
N LEU A 76 -5.62 -2.01 -22.12
CA LEU A 76 -4.96 -2.44 -20.88
C LEU A 76 -3.51 -1.95 -20.80
N GLN A 77 -2.75 -2.02 -21.89
CA GLN A 77 -1.38 -1.50 -21.96
C GLN A 77 -1.35 0.02 -21.79
N PHE A 78 -2.27 0.74 -22.43
CA PHE A 78 -2.41 2.18 -22.28
C PHE A 78 -2.71 2.56 -20.81
N LEU A 79 -3.68 1.88 -20.19
CA LEU A 79 -4.00 2.06 -18.78
C LEU A 79 -2.83 1.74 -17.86
N ASN A 80 -2.02 0.74 -18.21
CA ASN A 80 -0.80 0.40 -17.49
C ASN A 80 0.19 1.58 -17.52
N GLY A 81 0.53 2.10 -18.70
CA GLY A 81 1.39 3.28 -18.83
C GLY A 81 0.84 4.52 -18.12
N PHE A 82 -0.47 4.78 -18.26
CA PHE A 82 -1.16 5.86 -17.57
C PHE A 82 -1.12 5.68 -16.04
N SER A 83 -1.27 4.45 -15.54
CA SER A 83 -1.31 4.17 -14.10
C SER A 83 -0.02 4.58 -13.41
N VAL A 84 1.15 4.28 -13.99
CA VAL A 84 2.43 4.65 -13.36
C VAL A 84 2.63 6.15 -13.36
N ILE A 85 2.33 6.83 -14.46
CA ILE A 85 2.42 8.30 -14.49
C ILE A 85 1.52 8.91 -13.41
N ASN A 86 0.26 8.47 -13.32
CA ASN A 86 -0.69 9.02 -12.35
C ASN A 86 -0.29 8.71 -10.92
N VAL A 87 0.04 7.46 -10.61
CA VAL A 87 0.39 7.03 -9.25
C VAL A 87 1.59 7.83 -8.73
N TYR A 88 2.60 8.06 -9.57
CA TYR A 88 3.74 8.93 -9.22
C TYR A 88 3.37 10.41 -9.16
N PHE A 89 2.53 10.90 -10.08
CA PHE A 89 2.06 12.28 -10.07
C PHE A 89 1.31 12.60 -8.78
N PHE A 90 0.37 11.73 -8.37
CA PHE A 90 -0.36 11.88 -7.11
C PHE A 90 0.56 11.83 -5.90
N LEU A 91 1.50 10.87 -5.87
CA LEU A 91 2.44 10.74 -4.76
C LEU A 91 3.34 11.98 -4.59
N LEU A 92 3.76 12.60 -5.70
CA LEU A 92 4.71 13.72 -5.65
C LEU A 92 4.02 15.07 -5.48
N PHE A 93 2.92 15.31 -6.20
CA PHE A 93 2.30 16.63 -6.31
C PHE A 93 1.01 16.78 -5.50
N VAL A 94 0.29 15.68 -5.24
CA VAL A 94 -1.01 15.73 -4.55
C VAL A 94 -0.86 15.38 -3.06
N CYS A 95 0.04 14.47 -2.71
CA CYS A 95 0.29 14.10 -1.32
C CYS A 95 0.92 15.26 -0.53
N ASP A 96 0.31 15.59 0.62
CA ASP A 96 0.78 16.67 1.50
C ASP A 96 1.98 16.19 2.34
N TRP A 97 3.20 16.40 1.85
CA TRP A 97 4.44 16.03 2.52
C TRP A 97 4.59 16.63 3.92
N LYS A 98 3.91 17.74 4.23
CA LYS A 98 3.88 18.28 5.60
C LYS A 98 3.25 17.28 6.57
N ARG A 99 2.17 16.60 6.16
CA ARG A 99 1.50 15.57 6.97
C ARG A 99 2.38 14.35 7.19
N PHE A 100 3.24 14.02 6.23
CA PHE A 100 4.23 12.96 6.40
C PHE A 100 5.32 13.33 7.43
N VAL A 101 5.74 14.59 7.48
CA VAL A 101 6.66 15.07 8.54
C VAL A 101 5.97 15.01 9.92
N GLU A 102 4.73 15.50 10.02
CA GLU A 102 3.91 15.40 11.24
C GLU A 102 3.73 13.92 11.67
N PHE A 103 3.56 13.00 10.71
CA PHE A 103 3.51 11.56 10.99
C PHE A 103 4.79 11.05 11.64
N LYS A 104 5.98 11.40 11.11
CA LYS A 104 7.26 10.99 11.69
C LYS A 104 7.44 11.53 13.12
N GLU A 105 7.03 12.78 13.35
CA GLU A 105 7.09 13.41 14.66
C GLU A 105 6.22 12.66 15.67
N ILE A 106 4.95 12.40 15.34
CA ILE A 106 4.03 11.64 16.19
C ILE A 106 4.53 10.22 16.43
N TRP A 107 5.12 9.56 15.42
CA TRP A 107 5.73 8.25 15.58
C TRP A 107 6.85 8.27 16.65
N SER A 108 7.69 9.30 16.65
CA SER A 108 8.76 9.43 17.65
C SER A 108 8.22 9.57 19.09
N GLN A 109 7.04 10.18 19.25
CA GLN A 109 6.37 10.34 20.54
C GLN A 109 5.82 9.01 21.11
N THR A 110 5.68 7.97 20.30
CA THR A 110 5.21 6.66 20.76
C THR A 110 6.20 5.94 21.68
N GLY A 111 7.50 6.29 21.59
CA GLY A 111 8.59 5.56 22.26
C GLY A 111 8.89 4.18 21.67
N LEU A 112 8.09 3.67 20.74
CA LEU A 112 8.26 2.34 20.13
C LEU A 112 9.48 2.23 19.22
N GLN A 113 10.04 3.37 18.82
CA GLN A 113 11.32 3.43 18.09
C GLN A 113 12.52 2.96 18.92
N ASN A 114 12.38 2.87 20.25
CA ASN A 114 13.41 2.36 21.15
C ASN A 114 13.13 0.91 21.60
N ASP A 115 11.99 0.33 21.20
CA ASP A 115 11.62 -1.03 21.56
C ASP A 115 12.18 -2.01 20.51
N PRO A 116 13.21 -2.82 20.87
CA PRO A 116 13.86 -3.73 19.93
C PRO A 116 12.89 -4.80 19.41
N GLU A 117 11.89 -5.21 20.21
CA GLU A 117 10.91 -6.21 19.78
C GLU A 117 10.02 -5.66 18.67
N THR A 118 9.45 -4.47 18.87
CA THR A 118 8.63 -3.77 17.86
C THR A 118 9.43 -3.50 16.59
N ILE A 119 10.67 -3.02 16.73
CA ILE A 119 11.61 -2.77 15.62
C ILE A 119 11.84 -4.05 14.81
N ASN A 120 12.18 -5.15 15.48
CA ASN A 120 12.48 -6.43 14.83
C ASN A 120 11.24 -7.01 14.15
N ASN A 121 10.05 -6.85 14.75
CA ASN A 121 8.80 -7.25 14.14
C ASN A 121 8.51 -6.44 12.86
N ILE A 122 8.64 -5.09 12.90
CA ILE A 122 8.47 -4.24 11.71
C ILE A 122 9.46 -4.66 10.61
N LYS A 123 10.75 -4.81 10.91
CA LYS A 123 11.77 -5.25 9.93
C LYS A 123 11.44 -6.64 9.35
N SER A 124 10.95 -7.57 10.16
CA SER A 124 10.55 -8.90 9.73
C SER A 124 9.36 -8.86 8.78
N GLN A 125 8.32 -8.09 9.12
CA GLN A 125 7.13 -7.92 8.28
C GLN A 125 7.47 -7.22 6.96
N LEU A 126 8.28 -6.16 7.00
CA LEU A 126 8.74 -5.46 5.80
C LEU A 126 9.47 -6.39 4.81
N ARG A 127 10.35 -7.26 5.31
CA ARG A 127 11.04 -8.25 4.45
C ARG A 127 10.07 -9.27 3.84
N LYS A 128 9.02 -9.66 4.55
CA LYS A 128 7.96 -10.53 4.00
C LYS A 128 7.15 -9.80 2.93
N TYR A 129 6.77 -8.56 3.21
CA TYR A 129 5.95 -7.74 2.31
C TYR A 129 6.70 -7.37 1.03
N ARG A 130 7.96 -6.98 1.12
CA ARG A 130 8.81 -6.72 -0.06
C ARG A 130 8.99 -7.96 -0.92
N ARG A 131 9.23 -9.13 -0.31
CA ARG A 131 9.30 -10.40 -1.06
C ARG A 131 8.00 -10.68 -1.79
N PHE A 132 6.86 -10.51 -1.12
CA PHE A 132 5.54 -10.68 -1.72
C PHE A 132 5.30 -9.72 -2.89
N ILE A 133 5.60 -8.42 -2.70
CA ILE A 133 5.49 -7.40 -3.76
C ILE A 133 6.38 -7.79 -4.96
N CYS A 134 7.64 -8.17 -4.72
CA CYS A 134 8.55 -8.59 -5.78
C CYS A 134 8.04 -9.82 -6.54
N VAL A 135 7.51 -10.83 -5.84
CA VAL A 135 6.95 -12.03 -6.48
C VAL A 135 5.75 -11.67 -7.36
N ILE A 136 4.80 -10.89 -6.85
CA ILE A 136 3.62 -10.50 -7.65
C ILE A 136 4.02 -9.65 -8.85
N ASN A 137 4.94 -8.72 -8.64
CA ASN A 137 5.50 -7.91 -9.72
C ASN A 137 6.15 -8.78 -10.80
N GLY A 138 6.89 -9.83 -10.42
CA GLY A 138 7.40 -10.83 -11.37
C GLY A 138 6.28 -11.55 -12.14
N VAL A 139 5.25 -12.01 -11.42
CA VAL A 139 4.06 -12.67 -12.02
C VAL A 139 3.30 -11.73 -12.95
N PHE A 140 3.28 -10.42 -12.70
CA PHE A 140 2.69 -9.43 -13.60
C PHE A 140 3.56 -9.15 -14.83
N THR A 141 4.88 -9.05 -14.63
CA THR A 141 5.82 -8.58 -15.65
C THR A 141 5.94 -9.57 -16.81
N VAL A 142 6.05 -10.87 -16.51
CA VAL A 142 6.25 -11.91 -17.53
C VAL A 142 5.07 -12.02 -18.50
N PRO A 143 3.80 -12.09 -18.06
CA PRO A 143 2.66 -12.05 -18.97
C PRO A 143 2.50 -10.71 -19.68
N ALA A 144 2.82 -9.59 -19.02
CA ALA A 144 2.73 -8.27 -19.64
C ALA A 144 3.73 -8.14 -20.80
N THR A 145 4.98 -8.56 -20.64
CA THR A 145 5.98 -8.57 -21.74
C THR A 145 5.55 -9.49 -22.87
N LEU A 146 5.09 -10.70 -22.56
CA LEU A 146 4.58 -11.64 -23.56
C LEU A 146 3.39 -11.06 -24.33
N SER A 147 2.50 -10.33 -23.66
CA SER A 147 1.35 -9.70 -24.31
C SER A 147 1.75 -8.58 -25.27
N ILE A 148 2.75 -7.78 -24.92
CA ILE A 148 3.31 -6.74 -25.81
C ILE A 148 3.91 -7.40 -27.05
N TYR A 149 4.70 -8.45 -26.84
CA TYR A 149 5.33 -9.21 -27.92
C TYR A 149 4.30 -9.85 -28.86
N GLN A 150 3.19 -10.40 -28.35
CA GLN A 150 2.13 -10.97 -29.18
C GLN A 150 1.33 -9.92 -29.95
N SER A 151 1.11 -8.73 -29.37
CA SER A 151 0.31 -7.67 -30.00
C SER A 151 0.99 -7.00 -31.19
N ASP A 152 2.32 -7.12 -31.31
CA ASP A 152 3.05 -6.50 -32.40
C ASP A 152 3.15 -7.44 -33.60
N LEU A 153 2.08 -7.43 -34.41
CA LEU A 153 1.92 -8.20 -35.66
C LEU A 153 3.02 -7.93 -36.71
N SER A 154 3.87 -6.92 -36.51
CA SER A 154 4.91 -6.50 -37.45
C SER A 154 6.28 -7.16 -37.21
N PHE A 155 6.43 -7.94 -36.15
CA PHE A 155 7.73 -8.46 -35.72
C PHE A 155 8.20 -9.67 -36.55
N LYS A 156 9.17 -9.45 -37.44
CA LYS A 156 9.97 -10.52 -38.02
C LYS A 156 10.96 -11.04 -36.96
N PRO A 157 11.31 -12.34 -36.95
CA PRO A 157 12.14 -12.99 -35.93
C PRO A 157 13.64 -12.59 -35.90
N LYS A 158 14.00 -11.37 -36.33
CA LYS A 158 15.40 -10.91 -36.40
C LYS A 158 15.88 -10.09 -35.20
N ASP A 159 15.02 -9.60 -34.31
CA ASP A 159 15.45 -8.62 -33.32
C ASP A 159 15.39 -9.15 -31.88
N ALA A 160 16.30 -10.09 -31.57
CA ALA A 160 16.58 -10.49 -30.18
C ALA A 160 16.88 -9.27 -29.28
N TYR A 161 17.47 -8.23 -29.85
CA TYR A 161 17.71 -6.94 -29.17
C TYR A 161 16.44 -6.24 -28.72
N GLU A 162 15.36 -6.28 -29.52
CA GLU A 162 14.10 -5.63 -29.17
C GLU A 162 13.37 -6.38 -28.06
N PHE A 163 13.38 -7.72 -28.08
CA PHE A 163 12.85 -8.53 -26.99
C PHE A 163 13.59 -8.27 -25.67
N ILE A 164 14.93 -8.16 -25.72
CA ILE A 164 15.75 -7.80 -24.56
C ILE A 164 15.36 -6.41 -24.07
N LEU A 165 15.21 -5.43 -24.96
CA LEU A 165 14.86 -4.06 -24.61
C LEU A 165 13.48 -3.96 -23.95
N ILE A 166 12.45 -4.62 -24.51
CA ILE A 166 11.10 -4.68 -23.93
C ILE A 166 11.14 -5.33 -22.55
N SER A 167 11.86 -6.46 -22.42
CA SER A 167 12.00 -7.16 -21.15
C SER A 167 12.69 -6.29 -20.09
N CYS A 168 13.75 -5.58 -20.45
CA CYS A 168 14.42 -4.62 -19.57
C CYS A 168 13.49 -3.48 -19.14
N LEU A 169 12.76 -2.88 -20.07
CA LEU A 169 11.79 -1.82 -19.78
C LEU A 169 10.69 -2.30 -18.83
N SER A 170 10.15 -3.50 -19.05
CA SER A 170 9.13 -4.07 -18.18
C SER A 170 9.66 -4.41 -16.78
N LEU A 171 10.91 -4.87 -16.65
CA LEU A 171 11.56 -5.07 -15.36
C LEU A 171 11.74 -3.74 -14.61
N ILE A 172 12.19 -2.68 -15.30
CA ILE A 172 12.31 -1.35 -14.72
C ILE A 172 10.93 -0.86 -14.27
N TYR A 173 9.92 -0.96 -15.13
CA TYR A 173 8.53 -0.60 -14.82
C TYR A 173 8.02 -1.31 -13.55
N SER A 174 8.26 -2.62 -13.47
CA SER A 174 7.87 -3.46 -12.34
C SER A 174 8.56 -3.03 -11.03
N ALA A 175 9.85 -2.70 -11.10
CA ALA A 175 10.58 -2.15 -9.98
C ALA A 175 10.01 -0.79 -9.54
N LEU A 176 9.67 0.09 -10.49
CA LEU A 176 9.07 1.40 -10.20
C LEU A 176 7.72 1.26 -9.49
N ILE A 177 6.84 0.34 -9.91
CA ILE A 177 5.58 0.06 -9.20
C ILE A 177 5.85 -0.51 -7.81
N GLY A 178 6.79 -1.45 -7.69
CA GLY A 178 7.17 -2.03 -6.41
C GLY A 178 7.61 -0.97 -5.39
N LEU A 179 8.40 0.01 -5.82
CA LEU A 179 8.87 1.10 -4.97
C LEU A 179 7.74 1.99 -4.45
N VAL A 180 6.76 2.30 -5.30
CA VAL A 180 5.61 3.14 -4.89
C VAL A 180 4.66 2.38 -3.98
N THR A 181 4.42 1.11 -4.25
CA THR A 181 3.54 0.28 -3.41
C THR A 181 4.16 -0.03 -2.04
N ASP A 182 5.49 -0.14 -1.92
CA ASP A 182 6.19 -0.37 -0.65
C ASP A 182 5.94 0.76 0.37
N PHE A 183 5.78 2.00 -0.09
CA PHE A 183 5.66 3.17 0.76
C PHE A 183 4.38 3.25 1.62
N PRO A 184 3.14 3.16 1.07
CA PRO A 184 1.92 3.14 1.89
C PRO A 184 1.85 1.91 2.81
N ILE A 185 2.47 0.81 2.41
CA ILE A 185 2.55 -0.40 3.22
C ILE A 185 3.45 -0.19 4.43
N GLN A 186 4.58 0.51 4.29
CA GLN A 186 5.41 0.91 5.42
C GLN A 186 4.59 1.72 6.43
N LEU A 187 3.88 2.77 5.97
CA LEU A 187 3.01 3.58 6.84
C LEU A 187 2.00 2.73 7.60
N ALA A 188 1.32 1.82 6.90
CA ALA A 188 0.35 0.92 7.49
C ALA A 188 0.97 0.02 8.57
N LEU A 189 2.18 -0.47 8.37
CA LEU A 189 2.90 -1.30 9.35
C LEU A 189 3.25 -0.52 10.63
N PHE A 190 3.76 0.71 10.51
CA PHE A 190 4.03 1.55 11.68
C PHE A 190 2.76 1.76 12.52
N ILE A 191 1.64 2.09 11.87
CA ILE A 191 0.34 2.25 12.53
C ILE A 191 -0.10 0.93 13.18
N CYS A 192 -0.03 -0.19 12.45
CA CYS A 192 -0.39 -1.51 12.96
C CYS A 192 0.42 -1.88 14.21
N SER A 193 1.71 -1.53 14.26
CA SER A 193 2.56 -1.79 15.43
C SER A 193 2.08 -1.04 16.66
N VAL A 194 1.68 0.24 16.54
CA VAL A 194 1.11 0.99 17.66
C VAL A 194 -0.13 0.30 18.22
N PHE A 195 -1.10 -0.02 17.36
CA PHE A 195 -2.33 -0.66 17.83
C PHE A 195 -2.11 -2.10 18.32
N THR A 196 -1.14 -2.82 17.75
CA THR A 196 -0.75 -4.13 18.28
C THR A 196 -0.23 -3.99 19.71
N ARG A 197 0.61 -2.99 19.98
CA ARG A 197 1.13 -2.73 21.33
C ARG A 197 0.01 -2.33 22.31
N VAL A 198 -0.93 -1.48 21.89
CA VAL A 198 -2.12 -1.14 22.70
C VAL A 198 -2.89 -2.40 23.09
N ASN A 199 -3.16 -3.30 22.14
CA ASN A 199 -3.90 -4.52 22.40
C ASN A 199 -3.13 -5.50 23.30
N GLN A 200 -1.80 -5.58 23.17
CA GLN A 200 -0.95 -6.38 24.05
C GLN A 200 -0.98 -5.86 25.49
N ARG A 201 -0.86 -4.55 25.69
CA ARG A 201 -0.93 -3.93 27.03
C ARG A 201 -2.30 -4.11 27.68
N LEU A 202 -3.38 -4.02 26.91
CA LEU A 202 -4.73 -4.32 27.40
C LEU A 202 -4.85 -5.78 27.86
N ALA A 203 -4.37 -6.73 27.07
CA ALA A 203 -4.40 -8.14 27.44
C ALA A 203 -3.55 -8.41 28.70
N TYR A 204 -2.36 -7.82 28.77
CA TYR A 204 -1.48 -7.93 29.93
C TYR A 204 -2.12 -7.38 31.21
N LEU A 205 -2.80 -6.23 31.13
CA LEU A 205 -3.48 -5.62 32.27
C LEU A 205 -4.69 -6.44 32.76
N ILE A 206 -5.34 -7.21 31.89
CA ILE A 206 -6.39 -8.16 32.29
C ILE A 206 -5.79 -9.30 33.11
N GLU A 207 -4.65 -9.84 32.66
CA GLU A 207 -3.96 -10.94 33.35
C GLU A 207 -3.28 -10.49 34.64
N HIS A 208 -2.80 -9.24 34.68
CA HIS A 208 -2.02 -8.67 35.79
C HIS A 208 -2.64 -7.34 36.25
N PRO A 209 -3.82 -7.36 36.89
CA PRO A 209 -4.57 -6.15 37.24
C PRO A 209 -3.80 -5.22 38.19
N ASP A 210 -2.87 -5.74 38.99
CA ASP A 210 -2.08 -4.95 39.95
C ASP A 210 -0.80 -4.34 39.35
N SER A 211 -0.55 -4.51 38.05
CA SER A 211 0.61 -3.91 37.40
C SER A 211 0.57 -2.37 37.46
N THR A 212 1.67 -1.78 37.93
CA THR A 212 1.90 -0.32 37.93
C THR A 212 2.47 0.20 36.62
N GLU A 213 3.04 -0.67 35.77
CA GLU A 213 3.72 -0.27 34.53
C GLU A 213 2.72 0.05 33.40
N ASP A 214 1.61 -0.68 33.31
CA ASP A 214 0.55 -0.47 32.32
C ASP A 214 -0.74 -0.03 33.00
N ASN A 215 -0.91 1.27 33.20
CA ASN A 215 -2.19 1.82 33.64
C ASN A 215 -3.10 2.18 32.46
N MET A 216 -4.41 2.19 32.71
CA MET A 216 -5.41 2.46 31.67
C MET A 216 -5.20 3.80 30.94
N ARG A 217 -4.68 4.79 31.66
CA ARG A 217 -4.37 6.12 31.14
C ARG A 217 -3.25 6.09 30.11
N SER A 218 -2.18 5.32 30.35
CA SER A 218 -1.05 5.20 29.41
C SER A 218 -1.48 4.44 28.14
N ILE A 219 -2.32 3.42 28.28
CA ILE A 219 -2.91 2.68 27.16
C ILE A 219 -3.78 3.60 26.31
N ARG A 220 -4.68 4.39 26.93
CA ARG A 220 -5.52 5.36 26.22
C ARG A 220 -4.68 6.42 25.52
N LEU A 221 -3.63 6.93 26.16
CA LEU A 221 -2.71 7.89 25.55
C LEU A 221 -2.06 7.30 24.29
N LEU A 222 -1.55 6.06 24.36
CA LEU A 222 -0.94 5.39 23.22
C LEU A 222 -1.96 5.14 22.09
N HIS A 223 -3.20 4.77 22.41
CA HIS A 223 -4.28 4.65 21.42
C HIS A 223 -4.61 5.99 20.75
N SER A 224 -4.66 7.08 21.53
CA SER A 224 -4.86 8.44 21.01
C SER A 224 -3.74 8.87 20.07
N ILE A 225 -2.48 8.60 20.44
CA ILE A 225 -1.31 8.85 19.57
C ILE A 225 -1.44 8.01 18.28
N GLY A 226 -1.81 6.74 18.38
CA GLY A 226 -2.07 5.87 17.22
C GLY A 226 -3.19 6.40 16.31
N SER A 227 -4.26 6.95 16.89
CA SER A 227 -5.34 7.60 16.14
C SER A 227 -4.86 8.84 15.40
N GLN A 228 -4.04 9.69 16.03
CA GLN A 228 -3.47 10.87 15.38
C GLN A 228 -2.48 10.48 14.28
N LEU A 229 -1.63 9.49 14.53
CA LEU A 229 -0.70 8.93 13.56
C LEU A 229 -1.44 8.41 12.32
N THR A 230 -2.53 7.68 12.51
CA THR A 230 -3.39 7.17 11.43
C THR A 230 -3.99 8.32 10.63
N LEU A 231 -4.50 9.36 11.30
CA LEU A 231 -5.09 10.53 10.65
C LEU A 231 -4.06 11.26 9.76
N LYS A 232 -2.82 11.43 10.23
CA LYS A 232 -1.77 12.08 9.44
C LYS A 232 -1.34 11.25 8.24
N ALA A 233 -1.23 9.92 8.41
CA ALA A 233 -0.97 9.02 7.29
C ALA A 233 -2.10 9.10 6.26
N ASP A 234 -3.35 9.04 6.69
CA ASP A 234 -4.52 9.12 5.81
C ASP A 234 -4.60 10.47 5.07
N GLN A 235 -4.41 11.60 5.76
CA GLN A 235 -4.36 12.93 5.13
C GLN A 235 -3.29 13.02 4.04
N PHE A 236 -2.18 12.30 4.23
CA PHE A 236 -1.10 12.26 3.27
C PHE A 236 -1.40 11.37 2.06
N ILE A 237 -1.92 10.14 2.25
CA ILE A 237 -2.06 9.13 1.17
C ILE A 237 -3.48 8.94 0.62
N ARG A 238 -4.52 9.58 1.16
CA ARG A 238 -5.93 9.32 0.79
C ARG A 238 -6.22 9.41 -0.71
N TYR A 239 -5.69 10.42 -1.41
CA TYR A 239 -5.93 10.62 -2.84
C TYR A 239 -5.12 9.65 -3.68
N PHE A 240 -3.92 9.33 -3.23
CA PHE A 240 -3.07 8.30 -3.82
C PHE A 240 -3.76 6.93 -3.74
N LEU A 241 -4.31 6.56 -2.58
CA LEU A 241 -5.05 5.31 -2.40
C LEU A 241 -6.31 5.29 -3.27
N ALA A 242 -7.11 6.36 -3.23
CA ALA A 242 -8.33 6.43 -4.03
C ALA A 242 -8.07 6.24 -5.52
N THR A 243 -7.07 6.96 -6.06
CA THR A 243 -6.68 6.85 -7.47
C THR A 243 -6.15 5.45 -7.80
N SER A 244 -5.31 4.87 -6.93
CA SER A 244 -4.79 3.51 -7.12
C SER A 244 -5.91 2.47 -7.12
N PHE A 245 -6.86 2.57 -6.18
CA PHE A 245 -8.03 1.69 -6.13
C PHE A 245 -8.91 1.81 -7.38
N SER A 246 -9.20 3.04 -7.82
CA SER A 246 -9.98 3.27 -9.05
C SER A 246 -9.30 2.64 -10.28
N LEU A 247 -7.98 2.81 -10.41
CA LEU A 247 -7.21 2.21 -11.50
C LEU A 247 -7.20 0.69 -11.44
N TYR A 248 -7.00 0.10 -10.26
CA TYR A 248 -7.02 -1.35 -10.09
C TYR A 248 -8.39 -1.96 -10.39
N VAL A 249 -9.47 -1.35 -9.91
CA VAL A 249 -10.85 -1.80 -10.20
C VAL A 249 -11.13 -1.74 -11.70
N LEU A 250 -10.77 -0.63 -12.36
CA LEU A 250 -10.93 -0.52 -13.82
C LEU A 250 -10.14 -1.61 -14.56
N PHE A 251 -8.90 -1.84 -14.13
CA PHE A 251 -8.03 -2.85 -14.73
C PHE A 251 -8.57 -4.28 -14.54
N ILE A 252 -9.13 -4.58 -13.36
CA ILE A 252 -9.80 -5.86 -13.04
C ILE A 252 -11.02 -6.06 -13.94
N LEU A 253 -11.89 -5.06 -14.06
CA LEU A 253 -13.10 -5.15 -14.87
C LEU A 253 -12.80 -5.37 -16.36
N ILE A 254 -11.83 -4.64 -16.91
CA ILE A 254 -11.44 -4.78 -18.32
C ILE A 254 -10.80 -6.16 -18.58
N ASN A 255 -9.94 -6.65 -17.68
CA ASN A 255 -9.37 -8.00 -17.83
C ASN A 255 -10.41 -9.10 -17.68
N LEU A 256 -11.36 -8.96 -16.76
CA LEU A 256 -12.44 -9.94 -16.61
C LEU A 256 -13.32 -10.01 -17.86
N TYR A 257 -13.64 -8.86 -18.45
CA TYR A 257 -14.32 -8.82 -19.74
C TYR A 257 -13.53 -9.55 -20.83
N ARG A 258 -12.20 -9.32 -20.91
CA ARG A 258 -11.33 -10.03 -21.85
C ARG A 258 -11.32 -11.54 -21.64
N ILE A 259 -11.24 -11.99 -20.39
CA ILE A 259 -11.21 -13.42 -20.03
C ILE A 259 -12.51 -14.10 -20.45
N ILE A 260 -13.66 -13.49 -20.16
CA ILE A 260 -14.97 -14.11 -20.37
C ILE A 260 -15.39 -14.07 -21.84
N TYR A 261 -15.15 -12.96 -22.55
CA TYR A 261 -15.77 -12.72 -23.86
C TYR A 261 -14.79 -12.68 -25.04
N LEU A 262 -13.50 -12.40 -24.81
CA LEU A 262 -12.54 -12.11 -25.89
C LEU A 262 -11.36 -13.09 -25.95
N SER A 263 -11.27 -14.05 -25.04
CA SER A 263 -10.16 -15.02 -25.01
C SER A 263 -10.45 -16.16 -25.96
N TYR A 264 -9.85 -16.10 -27.16
CA TYR A 264 -10.01 -17.13 -28.19
C TYR A 264 -8.98 -18.26 -28.10
N THR A 265 -7.77 -17.96 -27.60
CA THR A 265 -6.69 -18.95 -27.46
C THR A 265 -6.41 -19.27 -25.99
N LEU A 266 -5.90 -20.47 -25.72
CA LEU A 266 -5.44 -20.84 -24.36
C LEU A 266 -4.36 -19.88 -23.86
N THR A 267 -3.46 -19.44 -24.75
CA THR A 267 -2.38 -18.52 -24.41
C THR A 267 -2.92 -17.16 -23.95
N ASP A 268 -3.91 -16.60 -24.66
CA ASP A 268 -4.58 -15.35 -24.27
C ASP A 268 -5.27 -15.48 -22.91
N TYR A 269 -5.93 -16.61 -22.68
CA TYR A 269 -6.57 -16.91 -21.42
C TYR A 269 -5.55 -16.96 -20.28
N PHE A 270 -4.45 -17.69 -20.43
CA PHE A 270 -3.41 -17.79 -19.39
C PHE A 270 -2.71 -16.46 -19.10
N ILE A 271 -2.43 -15.66 -20.13
CA ILE A 271 -1.86 -14.32 -19.96
C ILE A 271 -2.84 -13.45 -19.17
N SER A 272 -4.10 -13.37 -19.60
CA SER A 272 -5.11 -12.53 -18.97
C SER A 272 -5.39 -12.96 -17.52
N MET A 273 -5.47 -14.27 -17.27
CA MET A 273 -5.64 -14.81 -15.92
C MET A 273 -4.45 -14.49 -15.02
N SER A 274 -3.22 -14.58 -15.53
CA SER A 274 -2.01 -14.29 -14.75
C SER A 274 -1.93 -12.81 -14.37
N ILE A 275 -2.26 -11.92 -15.31
CA ILE A 275 -2.35 -10.47 -15.06
C ILE A 275 -3.47 -10.19 -14.04
N LEU A 276 -4.64 -10.80 -14.19
CA LEU A 276 -5.75 -10.65 -13.25
C LEU A 276 -5.36 -11.08 -11.84
N ILE A 277 -4.73 -12.26 -11.68
CA ILE A 277 -4.27 -12.78 -10.38
C ILE A 277 -3.28 -11.80 -9.75
N ALA A 278 -2.34 -11.26 -10.52
CA ALA A 278 -1.36 -10.31 -10.00
C ALA A 278 -2.02 -9.02 -9.48
N VAL A 279 -2.92 -8.41 -10.27
CA VAL A 279 -3.59 -7.16 -9.89
C VAL A 279 -4.57 -7.38 -8.73
N MET A 280 -5.32 -8.48 -8.74
CA MET A 280 -6.19 -8.88 -7.62
C MET A 280 -5.38 -9.09 -6.34
N SER A 281 -4.23 -9.76 -6.43
CA SER A 281 -3.37 -10.01 -5.27
C SER A 281 -2.80 -8.72 -4.69
N MET A 282 -2.32 -7.79 -5.53
CA MET A 282 -1.87 -6.46 -5.06
C MET A 282 -3.01 -5.68 -4.40
N THR A 283 -4.18 -5.65 -5.05
CA THR A 283 -5.35 -4.93 -4.55
C THR A 283 -5.79 -5.50 -3.20
N ALA A 284 -5.91 -6.82 -3.10
CA ALA A 284 -6.26 -7.51 -1.86
C ALA A 284 -5.21 -7.25 -0.76
N PHE A 285 -3.93 -7.19 -1.10
CA PHE A 285 -2.87 -6.95 -0.14
C PHE A 285 -2.87 -5.52 0.43
N ILE A 286 -3.04 -4.50 -0.40
CA ILE A 286 -3.20 -3.11 0.05
C ILE A 286 -4.46 -2.98 0.92
N THR A 287 -5.56 -3.58 0.46
CA THR A 287 -6.84 -3.60 1.17
C THR A 287 -6.73 -4.27 2.53
N TYR A 288 -6.07 -5.43 2.60
CA TYR A 288 -5.85 -6.16 3.84
C TYR A 288 -5.13 -5.30 4.87
N ASN A 289 -4.07 -4.59 4.47
CA ASN A 289 -3.33 -3.71 5.39
C ASN A 289 -4.17 -2.51 5.85
N ALA A 290 -4.99 -1.92 4.97
CA ALA A 290 -5.90 -0.84 5.35
C ALA A 290 -6.97 -1.31 6.35
N VAL A 291 -7.61 -2.46 6.08
CA VAL A 291 -8.60 -3.08 6.97
C VAL A 291 -7.97 -3.50 8.30
N LYS A 292 -6.73 -4.02 8.26
CA LYS A 292 -6.00 -4.44 9.47
C LYS A 292 -5.78 -3.29 10.44
N ILE A 293 -5.52 -2.07 9.96
CA ILE A 293 -5.41 -0.87 10.82
C ILE A 293 -6.72 -0.66 11.58
N ASN A 294 -7.84 -0.64 10.85
CA ASN A 294 -9.17 -0.42 11.44
C ASN A 294 -9.52 -1.53 12.44
N TYR A 295 -9.29 -2.79 12.06
CA TYR A 295 -9.49 -3.94 12.94
C TYR A 295 -8.65 -3.85 14.22
N LEU A 296 -7.35 -3.55 14.12
CA LEU A 296 -6.47 -3.46 15.30
C LEU A 296 -6.83 -2.26 16.19
N ALA A 297 -7.28 -1.15 15.62
CA ALA A 297 -7.71 0.02 16.38
C ALA A 297 -8.93 -0.25 17.26
N SER A 298 -9.81 -1.18 16.84
CA SER A 298 -11.04 -1.55 17.54
C SER A 298 -10.97 -2.87 18.31
N LYS A 299 -9.99 -3.74 18.02
CA LYS A 299 -9.86 -5.09 18.63
C LYS A 299 -9.88 -5.07 20.16
N GLY A 300 -9.30 -4.04 20.78
CA GLY A 300 -9.20 -3.90 22.22
C GLY A 300 -10.51 -3.53 22.92
N PHE A 301 -11.61 -3.33 22.18
CA PHE A 301 -12.90 -2.90 22.75
C PHE A 301 -13.40 -3.86 23.84
N HIS A 302 -13.42 -5.17 23.57
CA HIS A 302 -13.90 -6.15 24.55
C HIS A 302 -12.98 -6.28 25.76
N HIS A 303 -11.66 -6.18 25.56
CA HIS A 303 -10.70 -6.16 26.66
C HIS A 303 -10.90 -4.92 27.55
N THR A 304 -11.11 -3.76 26.94
CA THR A 304 -11.40 -2.50 27.64
C THR A 304 -12.72 -2.59 28.42
N TYR A 305 -13.74 -3.21 27.83
CA TYR A 305 -15.01 -3.48 28.50
C TYR A 305 -14.84 -4.37 29.72
N GLN A 306 -14.08 -5.47 29.60
CA GLN A 306 -13.78 -6.35 30.74
C GLN A 306 -13.06 -5.60 31.87
N LEU A 307 -12.06 -4.77 31.54
CA LEU A 307 -11.32 -3.96 32.50
C LEU A 307 -12.20 -2.92 33.23
N SER A 308 -13.31 -2.48 32.62
CA SER A 308 -14.23 -1.56 33.29
C SER A 308 -14.90 -2.14 34.54
N PHE A 309 -14.93 -3.48 34.68
CA PHE A 309 -15.50 -4.19 35.83
C PHE A 309 -14.45 -4.63 36.87
N THR A 310 -13.14 -4.57 36.58
CA THR A 310 -12.12 -5.18 37.44
C THR A 310 -11.65 -4.28 38.58
N LYS A 311 -11.72 -2.94 38.47
CA LYS A 311 -11.44 -2.04 39.61
C LYS A 311 -12.52 -0.98 39.79
N ASN A 312 -13.05 -0.90 41.00
CA ASN A 312 -14.09 0.07 41.42
C ASN A 312 -13.56 1.49 41.67
N SER A 313 -12.52 1.94 40.96
CA SER A 313 -12.07 3.33 41.06
C SER A 313 -12.74 4.18 39.97
N SER A 314 -13.34 5.30 40.37
CA SER A 314 -14.03 6.22 39.45
C SER A 314 -13.13 6.66 38.28
N ASN A 315 -11.84 6.92 38.55
CA ASN A 315 -10.87 7.29 37.53
C ASN A 315 -10.60 6.15 36.52
N HIS A 316 -10.52 4.90 36.98
CA HIS A 316 -10.30 3.77 36.07
C HIS A 316 -11.50 3.53 35.17
N ILE A 317 -12.71 3.59 35.74
CA ILE A 317 -13.97 3.45 34.99
C ILE A 317 -14.07 4.55 33.94
N ALA A 318 -13.81 5.82 34.30
CA ALA A 318 -13.85 6.94 33.36
C ALA A 318 -12.85 6.76 32.20
N GLU A 319 -11.61 6.36 32.50
CA GLU A 319 -10.58 6.10 31.48
C GLU A 319 -10.97 4.93 30.56
N ALA A 320 -11.53 3.85 31.12
CA ALA A 320 -12.03 2.71 30.37
C ALA A 320 -13.22 3.10 29.46
N SER A 321 -14.19 3.85 29.99
CA SER A 321 -15.33 4.34 29.21
C SER A 321 -14.90 5.23 28.05
N LEU A 322 -13.94 6.13 28.26
CA LEU A 322 -13.40 6.99 27.18
C LEU A 322 -12.68 6.16 26.10
N LEU A 323 -11.88 5.17 26.50
CA LEU A 323 -11.20 4.30 25.55
C LEU A 323 -12.19 3.42 24.77
N MET A 324 -13.19 2.84 25.45
CA MET A 324 -14.27 2.09 24.79
C MET A 324 -15.02 2.96 23.78
N TYR A 325 -15.39 4.18 24.18
CA TYR A 325 -16.06 5.13 23.28
C TYR A 325 -15.22 5.40 22.04
N ARG A 326 -13.91 5.61 22.20
CA ARG A 326 -13.01 5.86 21.07
C ARG A 326 -12.85 4.62 20.17
N MET A 327 -12.67 3.44 20.74
CA MET A 327 -12.54 2.18 20.00
C MET A 327 -13.85 1.80 19.28
N GLY A 328 -15.00 2.05 19.90
CA GLY A 328 -16.32 1.71 19.37
C GLY A 328 -16.77 2.55 18.17
N ARG A 329 -16.15 3.72 17.94
CA ARG A 329 -16.48 4.59 16.80
C ARG A 329 -16.10 4.01 15.43
N ASN A 330 -15.18 3.04 15.38
CA ASN A 330 -14.70 2.39 14.15
C ASN A 330 -14.26 3.37 13.02
N ASP A 331 -13.92 4.61 13.37
CA ASP A 331 -13.58 5.70 12.45
C ASP A 331 -12.06 5.89 12.29
N ILE A 332 -11.26 5.02 12.89
CA ILE A 332 -9.80 5.02 12.76
C ILE A 332 -9.41 4.08 11.63
N GLY A 333 -8.84 4.61 10.56
CA GLY A 333 -8.36 3.84 9.43
C GLY A 333 -7.95 4.72 8.26
N LEU A 334 -7.51 4.08 7.18
CA LEU A 334 -7.28 4.75 5.91
C LEU A 334 -8.61 4.91 5.17
N THR A 335 -8.77 6.01 4.44
CA THR A 335 -10.00 6.40 3.77
C THR A 335 -9.84 6.41 2.26
N PHE A 336 -10.95 6.18 1.56
CA PHE A 336 -11.03 6.43 0.12
C PHE A 336 -11.39 7.91 -0.08
N ALA A 337 -10.38 8.75 -0.37
CA ALA A 337 -10.55 10.18 -0.61
C ALA A 337 -11.40 10.92 0.46
N ASN A 338 -11.30 10.52 1.74
CA ASN A 338 -12.10 11.07 2.84
C ASN A 338 -13.62 10.83 2.75
N LEU A 339 -14.10 9.95 1.85
CA LEU A 339 -15.51 9.62 1.72
C LEU A 339 -15.94 8.57 2.75
N PHE A 340 -15.16 7.50 2.87
CA PHE A 340 -15.40 6.40 3.81
C PHE A 340 -14.10 5.72 4.20
N THR A 341 -14.08 5.11 5.39
CA THR A 341 -12.98 4.29 5.88
C THR A 341 -12.96 2.94 5.17
N ILE A 342 -11.78 2.47 4.78
CA ILE A 342 -11.59 1.17 4.13
C ILE A 342 -11.73 0.09 5.21
N THR A 343 -12.96 -0.42 5.36
CA THR A 343 -13.33 -1.50 6.27
C THR A 343 -13.61 -2.80 5.51
N ALA A 344 -13.74 -3.92 6.21
CA ALA A 344 -14.14 -5.19 5.58
C ALA A 344 -15.47 -5.08 4.81
N SER A 345 -16.43 -4.31 5.35
CA SER A 345 -17.72 -4.04 4.70
C SER A 345 -17.55 -3.31 3.36
N PHE A 346 -16.63 -2.34 3.28
CA PHE A 346 -16.31 -1.67 2.02
C PHE A 346 -15.80 -2.67 0.97
N VAL A 347 -14.91 -3.58 1.37
CA VAL A 347 -14.38 -4.62 0.47
C VAL A 347 -15.49 -5.51 -0.08
N THR A 348 -16.42 -5.93 0.79
CA THR A 348 -17.57 -6.74 0.34
C THR A 348 -18.46 -5.96 -0.63
N SER A 349 -18.75 -4.69 -0.36
CA SER A 349 -19.55 -3.86 -1.28
C SER A 349 -18.86 -3.66 -2.63
N LEU A 350 -17.54 -3.43 -2.63
CA LEU A 350 -16.77 -3.29 -3.86
C LEU A 350 -16.75 -4.59 -4.67
N ALA A 351 -16.57 -5.74 -4.00
CA ALA A 351 -16.63 -7.04 -4.65
C ALA A 351 -18.00 -7.31 -5.26
N THR A 352 -19.09 -7.03 -4.53
CA THR A 352 -20.46 -7.14 -5.05
C THR A 352 -20.67 -6.24 -6.27
N LEU A 353 -20.23 -4.98 -6.21
CA LEU A 353 -20.32 -4.05 -7.33
C LEU A 353 -19.56 -4.56 -8.56
N CYS A 354 -18.35 -5.10 -8.40
CA CYS A 354 -17.60 -5.69 -9.51
C CYS A 354 -18.35 -6.88 -10.12
N ILE A 355 -18.91 -7.78 -9.30
CA ILE A 355 -19.72 -8.92 -9.76
C ILE A 355 -20.96 -8.43 -10.52
N THR A 356 -21.66 -7.42 -10.00
CA THR A 356 -22.82 -6.83 -10.68
C THR A 356 -22.46 -6.28 -12.05
N PHE A 357 -21.34 -5.56 -12.19
CA PHE A 357 -20.89 -5.09 -13.50
C PHE A 357 -20.60 -6.24 -14.47
N ILE A 358 -19.93 -7.29 -13.98
CA ILE A 358 -19.62 -8.47 -14.80
C ILE A 358 -20.90 -9.15 -15.30
N LEU A 359 -21.88 -9.34 -14.42
CA LEU A 359 -23.15 -9.96 -14.75
C LEU A 359 -24.04 -9.10 -15.66
N ALA A 360 -23.83 -7.78 -15.69
CA ALA A 360 -24.58 -6.87 -16.56
C ALA A 360 -24.06 -6.86 -18.01
N PHE A 361 -22.83 -7.31 -18.28
CA PHE A 361 -22.24 -7.27 -19.62
C PHE A 361 -23.03 -8.01 -20.71
N PRO A 362 -23.54 -9.24 -20.51
CA PRO A 362 -24.36 -9.93 -21.51
C PRO A 362 -25.60 -9.12 -21.91
N THR A 363 -26.25 -8.48 -20.94
CA THR A 363 -27.45 -7.68 -21.17
C THR A 363 -27.15 -6.46 -22.03
N ILE A 364 -26.04 -5.77 -21.75
CA ILE A 364 -25.58 -4.62 -22.54
C ILE A 364 -25.23 -5.05 -23.98
N GLN A 365 -24.53 -6.17 -24.14
CA GLN A 365 -24.18 -6.70 -25.47
C GLN A 365 -25.43 -7.06 -26.28
N SER A 366 -26.46 -7.63 -25.65
CA SER A 366 -27.73 -7.97 -26.31
C SER A 366 -28.52 -6.74 -26.78
N GLN A 367 -28.35 -5.60 -26.11
CA GLN A 367 -28.99 -4.34 -26.48
C GLN A 367 -28.20 -3.58 -27.55
N SER A 368 -26.87 -3.68 -27.57
CA SER A 368 -26.01 -3.03 -28.57
C SER A 368 -26.06 -3.70 -29.95
N ASN A 369 -26.48 -4.96 -30.03
CA ASN A 369 -26.64 -5.71 -31.28
C ASN A 369 -28.06 -5.59 -31.88
N LYS A 370 -28.92 -4.75 -31.30
CA LYS A 370 -30.20 -4.31 -31.87
C LYS A 370 -30.05 -2.89 -32.38
#